data_AF-A0A356BF80-F1
#
_entry.id   AF-A0A356BF80-F1
#
_cell.length_a   1.000
_cell.length_b   1.000
_cell.length_c   1.000
_cell.angle_alpha   90.00
_cell.angle_beta   90.00
_cell.angle_gamma   90.00
#
_symmetry.space_group_name_H-M   'P 1'
#
loop_
_entity.id
_entity.type
_entity.pdbx_description
1 polymer ?
#
loop_
_entity_poly.entity_id
_entity_poly.type
_entity_poly.pdbx_seq_one_letter_code
_entity_poly.pdbx_strand_id
1 'polypeptide(L)'
;MQDQQYDGVVLEDKWGKSYLCSSCLLAYADLGEDSLGDVKDTEFGRYFLHDLEPSWDQRNIWAQLYQHARPWATDLSKLNKFQLRDALLQMFARDEMRIWQLTDGWGKAPEGNGIGDGGLAPAASGSASPAPAAKASKPKGGGAIAEQPVAAKTAVHEVKPELKPFIGETVFKKQHTDGTPRDPYTLMQGGLPQGAKEGQMPKHAKGLKSFPKEYKPLLQEGYPDVVSRGDFENFSDIEPKNLPPGTKIYRIVDEGCSEAKGVSGCYWAQELPKGKAAWRGDYAVKDSWNDNGYYVEHTVGDEGLKVWQGKTAGQEYEVHDEKEFYLEGGETQLYVGYNEIPNLKPKLTNWADA
;
A
#
# COMPACT_ATOMS: atom_id res chain seq x y z
N MET A 1 11.81 16.46 38.69
CA MET A 1 11.00 15.26 39.01
C MET A 1 11.61 14.09 38.27
N GLN A 2 11.46 12.86 38.76
CA GLN A 2 12.09 11.68 38.17
C GLN A 2 11.67 11.52 36.71
N ASP A 3 12.61 11.08 35.85
CA ASP A 3 12.30 10.70 34.49
C ASP A 3 11.19 9.66 34.51
N GLN A 4 10.07 9.96 33.84
CA GLN A 4 8.98 9.01 33.64
C GLN A 4 9.45 8.02 32.57
N GLN A 5 10.32 7.09 32.99
CA GLN A 5 10.95 6.09 32.15
C GLN A 5 9.88 5.07 31.74
N TYR A 6 9.20 5.34 30.62
CA TYR A 6 8.21 4.44 30.05
C TYR A 6 8.83 3.06 29.81
N ASP A 7 8.20 2.03 30.36
CA ASP A 7 8.61 0.64 30.22
C ASP A 7 8.37 0.17 28.78
N GLY A 8 9.39 0.24 27.93
CA GLY A 8 9.29 0.00 26.49
C GLY A 8 10.63 0.14 25.75
N VAL A 9 10.62 -0.24 24.49
CA VAL A 9 11.73 -0.06 23.55
C VAL A 9 11.43 1.15 22.67
N VAL A 10 12.31 2.15 22.71
CA VAL A 10 12.27 3.27 21.77
C VAL A 10 12.92 2.85 20.46
N LEU A 11 12.24 3.13 19.35
CA LEU A 11 12.65 2.78 17.99
C LEU A 11 12.68 4.03 17.11
N GLU A 12 13.51 4.04 16.08
CA GLU A 12 13.46 5.03 15.00
C GLU A 12 13.32 4.34 13.65
N ASP A 13 12.62 4.98 12.70
CA ASP A 13 12.56 4.52 11.32
C ASP A 13 13.48 5.31 10.38
N LYS A 14 13.65 4.80 9.15
CA LYS A 14 14.44 5.43 8.07
C LYS A 14 13.93 6.80 7.61
N TRP A 15 12.78 7.26 8.12
CA TRP A 15 12.23 8.59 7.88
C TRP A 15 12.43 9.54 9.07
N GLY A 16 13.11 9.08 10.13
CA GLY A 16 13.43 9.87 11.33
C GLY A 16 12.28 9.96 12.34
N LYS A 17 11.23 9.14 12.22
CA LYS A 17 10.15 9.09 13.21
C LYS A 17 10.55 8.19 14.37
N SER A 18 10.30 8.65 15.60
CA SER A 18 10.47 7.85 16.81
C SER A 18 9.17 7.14 17.22
N TYR A 19 9.28 5.94 17.76
CA TYR A 19 8.17 5.14 18.26
C TYR A 19 8.51 4.57 19.65
N LEU A 20 7.51 4.46 20.53
CA LEU A 20 7.59 3.58 21.69
C LEU A 20 6.89 2.27 21.37
N CYS A 21 7.58 1.15 21.51
CA CYS A 21 6.98 -0.18 21.50
C CYS A 21 6.95 -0.75 22.93
N SER A 22 5.79 -1.20 23.40
CA SER A 22 5.65 -1.74 24.76
C SER A 22 4.62 -2.85 24.85
N SER A 23 4.84 -3.79 25.78
CA SER A 23 3.87 -4.76 26.29
C SER A 23 3.32 -4.39 27.68
N CYS A 24 3.68 -3.23 28.22
CA CYS A 24 3.37 -2.84 29.60
C CYS A 24 2.01 -2.13 29.69
N LEU A 25 1.10 -2.67 30.50
CA LEU A 25 -0.24 -2.10 30.71
C LEU A 25 -0.24 -0.66 31.25
N LEU A 26 0.84 -0.22 31.92
CA LEU A 26 0.98 1.18 32.35
C LEU A 26 1.21 2.12 31.17
N ALA A 27 2.04 1.73 30.20
CA ALA A 27 2.20 2.50 28.95
C ALA A 27 0.87 2.57 28.17
N TYR A 28 0.03 1.52 28.26
CA TYR A 28 -1.28 1.48 27.62
C TYR A 28 -2.26 2.47 28.28
N ALA A 29 -2.18 2.64 29.61
CA ALA A 29 -2.99 3.59 30.36
C ALA A 29 -2.53 5.05 30.15
N ASP A 30 -1.21 5.28 30.06
CA ASP A 30 -0.62 6.61 29.91
C ASP A 30 -0.73 7.16 28.47
N LEU A 31 -0.65 6.30 27.44
CA LEU A 31 -0.65 6.70 26.02
C LEU A 31 -1.97 6.43 25.28
N GLY A 32 -2.93 5.75 25.92
CA GLY A 32 -4.28 5.57 25.39
C GLY A 32 -4.37 4.73 24.11
N GLU A 33 -5.48 4.92 23.38
CA GLU A 33 -5.86 4.09 22.23
C GLU A 33 -5.15 4.46 20.92
N ASP A 34 -4.42 5.58 20.88
CA ASP A 34 -3.68 6.12 19.71
C ASP A 34 -2.45 5.29 19.28
N SER A 35 -2.41 4.01 19.66
CA SER A 35 -1.45 3.04 19.16
C SER A 35 -1.69 2.75 17.68
N LEU A 36 -0.61 2.52 16.91
CA LEU A 36 -0.66 2.19 15.49
C LEU A 36 -1.30 0.82 15.29
N GLY A 37 -2.62 0.80 15.11
CA GLY A 37 -3.39 -0.43 14.85
C GLY A 37 -2.91 -1.18 13.61
N ASP A 38 -2.37 -0.47 12.62
CA ASP A 38 -1.90 -1.04 11.35
C ASP A 38 -0.77 -2.06 11.53
N VAL A 39 0.07 -1.97 12.57
CA VAL A 39 1.18 -2.94 12.79
C VAL A 39 0.70 -4.35 13.18
N LYS A 40 -0.62 -4.49 13.47
CA LYS A 40 -1.30 -5.78 13.66
C LYS A 40 -1.52 -6.51 12.34
N ASP A 41 -1.60 -5.77 11.23
CA ASP A 41 -1.57 -6.38 9.91
C ASP A 41 -0.17 -6.95 9.63
N THR A 42 -0.14 -8.13 9.02
CA THR A 42 1.11 -8.88 8.82
C THR A 42 1.99 -8.25 7.73
N GLU A 43 1.42 -7.49 6.79
CA GLU A 43 2.14 -6.81 5.72
C GLU A 43 2.66 -5.45 6.19
N PHE A 44 1.83 -4.61 6.80
CA PHE A 44 2.26 -3.34 7.37
C PHE A 44 3.24 -3.54 8.53
N GLY A 45 3.00 -4.50 9.42
CA GLY A 45 3.95 -4.87 10.47
C GLY A 45 5.32 -5.34 9.93
N ARG A 46 5.35 -5.96 8.73
CA ARG A 46 6.61 -6.32 8.06
C ARG A 46 7.36 -5.09 7.54
N TYR A 47 6.65 -4.16 6.91
CA TYR A 47 7.24 -2.90 6.46
C TYR A 47 7.77 -2.07 7.63
N PHE A 48 6.96 -1.91 8.69
CA PHE A 48 7.38 -1.26 9.94
C PHE A 48 8.68 -1.87 10.48
N LEU A 49 8.72 -3.19 10.72
CA LEU A 49 9.92 -3.85 11.25
C LEU A 49 11.14 -3.76 10.32
N HIS A 50 10.93 -3.74 9.01
CA HIS A 50 11.99 -3.60 8.01
C HIS A 50 12.53 -2.17 7.92
N ASP A 51 11.71 -1.17 8.21
CA ASP A 51 12.08 0.23 8.04
C ASP A 51 12.65 0.87 9.31
N LEU A 52 12.84 0.07 10.36
CA LEU A 52 13.57 0.44 11.57
C LEU A 52 15.08 0.61 11.31
N GLU A 53 15.64 1.68 11.86
CA GLU A 53 17.06 2.00 11.83
C GLU A 53 17.74 1.69 13.19
N PRO A 54 19.05 1.37 13.21
CA PRO A 54 19.90 1.14 12.06
C PRO A 54 19.55 -0.13 11.27
N SER A 55 19.38 0.01 9.96
CA SER A 55 19.00 -1.05 9.02
C SER A 55 20.03 -2.20 8.97
N TRP A 56 21.29 -1.90 9.29
CA TRP A 56 22.35 -2.90 9.44
C TRP A 56 22.24 -3.75 10.72
N ASP A 57 21.47 -3.33 11.74
CA ASP A 57 21.31 -4.03 13.03
C ASP A 57 19.90 -4.57 13.31
N GLN A 58 19.01 -4.58 12.31
CA GLN A 58 17.61 -5.02 12.43
C GLN A 58 17.40 -6.30 13.27
N ARG A 59 18.30 -7.29 13.20
CA ARG A 59 18.15 -8.52 14.00
C ARG A 59 18.23 -8.24 15.51
N ASN A 60 19.11 -7.35 15.95
CA ASN A 60 19.26 -7.00 17.36
C ASN A 60 18.15 -6.07 17.83
N ILE A 61 17.66 -5.18 16.97
CA ILE A 61 16.43 -4.39 17.22
C ILE A 61 15.24 -5.34 17.46
N TRP A 62 15.02 -6.31 16.56
CA TRP A 62 13.96 -7.31 16.69
C TRP A 62 14.15 -8.23 17.91
N ALA A 63 15.40 -8.54 18.28
CA ALA A 63 15.70 -9.30 19.49
C ALA A 63 15.32 -8.54 20.76
N GLN A 64 15.65 -7.24 20.85
CA GLN A 64 15.27 -6.38 21.97
C GLN A 64 13.75 -6.27 22.11
N LEU A 65 13.02 -6.06 21.00
CA LEU A 65 11.56 -6.03 21.00
C LEU A 65 10.95 -7.35 21.48
N TYR A 66 11.48 -8.47 21.00
CA TYR A 66 11.00 -9.79 21.42
C TYR A 66 11.30 -10.06 22.90
N GLN A 67 12.46 -9.65 23.40
CA GLN A 67 12.85 -9.81 24.80
C GLN A 67 12.11 -8.85 25.73
N HIS A 68 11.73 -7.65 25.30
CA HIS A 68 10.89 -6.74 26.08
C HIS A 68 9.56 -7.41 26.46
N ALA A 69 8.87 -7.97 25.47
CA ALA A 69 7.61 -8.67 25.69
C ALA A 69 7.75 -10.14 26.14
N ARG A 70 8.97 -10.69 26.14
CA ARG A 70 9.31 -12.02 26.68
C ARG A 70 10.64 -11.98 27.46
N PRO A 71 10.70 -11.35 28.65
CA PRO A 71 11.97 -11.16 29.38
C PRO A 71 12.70 -12.46 29.77
N TRP A 72 11.97 -13.59 29.80
CA TRP A 72 12.53 -14.92 30.05
C TRP A 72 13.21 -15.56 28.82
N ALA A 73 13.08 -14.98 27.62
CA ALA A 73 13.66 -15.51 26.38
C ALA A 73 15.12 -15.05 26.19
N THR A 74 15.99 -15.49 27.09
CA THR A 74 17.40 -15.03 27.18
C THR A 74 18.31 -15.55 26.06
N ASP A 75 18.01 -16.71 25.46
CA ASP A 75 18.72 -17.26 24.31
C ASP A 75 17.84 -17.29 23.05
N LEU A 76 18.16 -16.40 22.10
CA LEU A 76 17.52 -16.33 20.77
C LEU A 76 18.42 -16.88 19.65
N SER A 77 19.50 -17.59 19.95
CA SER A 77 20.42 -18.15 18.94
C SER A 77 19.74 -19.14 17.99
N LYS A 78 18.71 -19.84 18.49
CA LYS A 78 17.91 -20.83 17.75
C LYS A 78 16.88 -20.21 16.79
N LEU A 79 16.64 -18.89 16.89
CA LEU A 79 15.74 -18.17 15.99
C LEU A 79 16.57 -17.43 14.92
N ASN A 80 16.34 -17.80 13.67
CA ASN A 80 16.86 -17.03 12.54
C ASN A 80 16.11 -15.69 12.40
N LYS A 81 16.66 -14.76 11.60
CA LYS A 81 16.12 -13.40 11.44
C LYS A 81 14.65 -13.39 10.99
N PHE A 82 14.23 -14.31 10.13
CA PHE A 82 12.84 -14.41 9.65
C PHE A 82 11.90 -14.97 10.71
N GLN A 83 12.30 -16.02 11.44
CA GLN A 83 11.52 -16.58 12.54
C GLN A 83 11.29 -15.55 13.66
N LEU A 84 12.30 -14.74 13.97
CA LEU A 84 12.21 -13.68 14.97
C LEU A 84 11.24 -12.57 14.53
N ARG A 85 11.30 -12.16 13.25
CA ARG A 85 10.31 -11.23 12.65
C ARG A 85 8.91 -11.81 12.73
N ASP A 86 8.71 -13.03 12.25
CA ASP A 86 7.38 -13.64 12.16
C ASP A 86 6.77 -13.90 13.55
N ALA A 87 7.60 -14.10 14.57
CA ALA A 87 7.16 -14.11 15.96
C ALA A 87 6.68 -12.71 16.43
N LEU A 88 7.41 -11.63 16.14
CA LEU A 88 6.98 -10.26 16.47
C LEU A 88 5.65 -9.90 15.80
N LEU A 89 5.45 -10.26 14.53
CA LEU A 89 4.19 -10.04 13.81
C LEU A 89 3.00 -10.74 14.51
N GLN A 90 3.21 -11.96 15.00
CA GLN A 90 2.18 -12.67 15.78
C GLN A 90 1.90 -11.99 17.12
N MET A 91 2.88 -11.32 17.73
CA MET A 91 2.71 -10.61 19.00
C MET A 91 1.92 -9.31 18.79
N PHE A 92 2.19 -8.57 17.71
CA PHE A 92 1.39 -7.40 17.32
C PHE A 92 -0.06 -7.81 17.02
N ALA A 93 -0.27 -8.82 16.18
CA ALA A 93 -1.59 -9.33 15.81
C ALA A 93 -2.43 -9.84 17.00
N ARG A 94 -1.80 -10.17 18.13
CA ARG A 94 -2.46 -10.62 19.37
C ARG A 94 -2.55 -9.54 20.46
N ASP A 95 -2.24 -8.28 20.16
CA ASP A 95 -2.18 -7.17 21.14
C ASP A 95 -1.15 -7.39 22.29
N GLU A 96 -0.23 -8.35 22.15
CA GLU A 96 0.80 -8.65 23.14
C GLU A 96 1.90 -7.57 23.19
N MET A 97 2.01 -6.77 22.14
CA MET A 97 2.74 -5.50 22.10
C MET A 97 1.96 -4.47 21.30
N ARG A 98 2.09 -3.22 21.72
CA ARG A 98 1.56 -2.02 21.05
C ARG A 98 2.67 -1.03 20.75
N ILE A 99 2.41 -0.17 19.76
CA ILE A 99 3.37 0.79 19.23
C ILE A 99 2.68 2.15 19.13
N TRP A 100 3.28 3.20 19.68
CA TRP A 100 2.82 4.59 19.52
C TRP A 100 3.89 5.38 18.78
N GLN A 101 3.51 6.16 17.77
CA GLN A 101 4.41 7.13 17.16
C GLN A 101 4.53 8.32 18.10
N LEU A 102 5.76 8.65 18.49
CA LEU A 102 6.07 9.83 19.29
C LEU A 102 6.17 11.00 18.30
N THR A 103 5.24 11.95 18.39
CA THR A 103 5.20 13.10 17.48
C THR A 103 6.39 14.05 17.67
N ASP A 104 6.75 14.79 16.61
CA ASP A 104 7.79 15.83 16.61
C ASP A 104 7.47 16.91 17.66
N GLY A 105 7.96 16.73 18.89
CA GLY A 105 7.62 17.60 20.01
C GLY A 105 8.29 17.25 21.34
N TRP A 106 8.64 15.98 21.57
CA TRP A 106 9.23 15.55 22.85
C TRP A 106 10.74 15.87 23.02
N GLY A 107 11.37 16.48 22.01
CA GLY A 107 12.80 16.82 21.99
C GLY A 107 13.19 18.21 22.54
N LYS A 108 12.24 19.02 23.06
CA LYS A 108 12.54 20.32 23.67
C LYS A 108 11.77 20.52 24.97
N ALA A 109 12.50 20.78 26.07
CA ALA A 109 11.91 21.23 27.32
C ALA A 109 11.24 22.61 27.12
N PRO A 110 10.07 22.88 27.73
CA PRO A 110 9.44 24.20 27.66
C PRO A 110 10.33 25.28 28.29
N GLU A 111 10.49 26.41 27.63
CA GLU A 111 11.20 27.55 28.19
C GLU A 111 10.37 28.18 29.34
N GLY A 112 10.92 28.10 30.56
CA GLY A 112 10.56 29.00 31.65
C GLY A 112 9.28 28.67 32.43
N ASN A 113 9.44 27.91 33.52
CA ASN A 113 8.79 28.23 34.79
C ASN A 113 9.78 27.92 35.92
N GLY A 114 10.44 28.97 36.42
CA GLY A 114 11.64 28.84 37.25
C GLY A 114 11.35 28.40 38.68
N ILE A 115 11.96 27.28 39.09
CA ILE A 115 12.28 26.98 40.49
C ILE A 115 13.69 26.37 40.55
N GLY A 116 14.58 27.05 41.27
CA GLY A 116 15.60 26.41 42.11
C GLY A 116 16.89 25.90 41.45
N ASP A 117 17.95 26.66 41.67
CA ASP A 117 19.36 26.25 41.58
C ASP A 117 19.68 24.80 42.02
N GLY A 118 20.62 24.17 41.31
CA GLY A 118 21.26 22.92 41.70
C GLY A 118 22.37 22.53 40.71
N GLY A 119 23.62 22.94 40.98
CA GLY A 119 24.79 22.51 40.21
C GLY A 119 24.98 20.98 40.20
N LEU A 120 25.77 20.39 39.31
CA LEU A 120 27.13 20.81 38.94
C LEU A 120 27.48 20.49 37.48
N ALA A 121 28.34 21.32 36.90
CA ALA A 121 29.09 21.05 35.67
C ALA A 121 30.49 20.46 36.01
N PRO A 122 31.37 20.16 35.04
CA PRO A 122 31.18 19.37 33.82
C PRO A 122 32.30 18.31 33.65
N ALA A 123 32.28 17.54 32.56
CA ALA A 123 33.50 16.98 31.97
C ALA A 123 33.53 17.30 30.47
N ALA A 124 34.55 18.02 30.02
CA ALA A 124 34.64 18.57 28.67
C ALA A 124 35.90 18.12 27.93
N SER A 125 35.74 17.75 26.66
CA SER A 125 36.73 17.82 25.56
C SER A 125 35.94 17.58 24.26
N GLY A 126 35.96 18.42 23.22
CA GLY A 126 37.09 19.18 22.68
C GLY A 126 37.89 18.25 21.75
N SER A 127 38.02 18.46 20.44
CA SER A 127 38.10 19.72 19.69
C SER A 127 37.71 19.56 18.21
N ALA A 128 37.60 20.68 17.47
CA ALA A 128 37.10 20.71 16.09
C ALA A 128 38.18 20.77 14.98
N SER A 129 37.87 20.15 13.82
CA SER A 129 38.23 20.56 12.42
C SER A 129 39.73 20.71 12.04
N PRO A 130 40.10 20.94 10.75
CA PRO A 130 39.35 20.92 9.48
C PRO A 130 39.95 19.99 8.38
N ALA A 131 39.36 20.01 7.18
CA ALA A 131 39.87 19.34 5.96
C ALA A 131 40.91 20.18 5.17
N PRO A 132 41.65 19.55 4.23
CA PRO A 132 42.19 20.24 3.05
C PRO A 132 41.79 19.58 1.71
N ALA A 133 41.99 20.31 0.61
CA ALA A 133 41.49 19.96 -0.73
C ALA A 133 42.57 19.65 -1.79
N ALA A 134 42.10 19.05 -2.89
CA ALA A 134 42.62 19.11 -4.27
C ALA A 134 43.94 18.42 -4.65
N LYS A 135 43.87 17.61 -5.74
CA LYS A 135 44.64 17.81 -6.99
C LYS A 135 44.07 16.94 -8.12
N ALA A 136 44.30 17.35 -9.37
CA ALA A 136 43.74 16.74 -10.58
C ALA A 136 44.83 16.31 -11.58
N SER A 137 44.57 15.28 -12.41
CA SER A 137 45.19 15.10 -13.74
C SER A 137 44.56 13.96 -14.58
N LYS A 138 44.14 14.30 -15.80
CA LYS A 138 44.08 13.45 -17.03
C LYS A 138 45.36 13.78 -17.88
N PRO A 139 45.64 13.31 -19.14
CA PRO A 139 44.80 12.61 -20.15
C PRO A 139 45.51 11.54 -21.08
N LYS A 140 44.83 11.20 -22.20
CA LYS A 140 45.19 10.39 -23.42
C LYS A 140 44.75 8.90 -23.41
N GLY A 141 44.26 8.25 -24.48
CA GLY A 141 43.93 8.64 -25.87
C GLY A 141 44.67 7.79 -26.95
N GLY A 142 44.06 7.26 -28.03
CA GLY A 142 42.66 7.23 -28.50
C GLY A 142 42.51 6.75 -29.98
N GLY A 143 41.28 6.39 -30.44
CA GLY A 143 40.95 5.88 -31.80
C GLY A 143 40.82 4.34 -31.91
N ALA A 144 40.23 3.70 -32.92
CA ALA A 144 39.23 4.03 -33.95
C ALA A 144 38.98 2.75 -34.80
N ILE A 145 37.71 2.31 -34.87
CA ILE A 145 36.96 1.74 -36.03
C ILE A 145 37.58 0.64 -36.93
N ALA A 146 36.81 -0.46 -37.12
CA ALA A 146 36.68 -1.19 -38.38
C ALA A 146 35.27 -1.83 -38.49
N GLU A 147 34.73 -1.99 -39.71
CA GLU A 147 33.29 -2.20 -39.99
C GLU A 147 32.87 -3.68 -40.24
N GLN A 148 31.57 -3.87 -40.47
CA GLN A 148 30.86 -5.14 -40.73
C GLN A 148 31.19 -5.77 -42.12
N PRO A 149 30.58 -6.93 -42.42
CA PRO A 149 29.60 -6.89 -43.53
C PRO A 149 28.22 -7.51 -43.21
N VAL A 150 27.25 -7.21 -44.08
CA VAL A 150 25.80 -7.43 -43.93
C VAL A 150 25.28 -8.51 -44.89
N ALA A 151 24.36 -9.36 -44.42
CA ALA A 151 23.27 -9.97 -45.21
C ALA A 151 22.28 -10.67 -44.24
N ALA A 152 20.99 -10.85 -44.48
CA ALA A 152 19.94 -10.24 -45.30
C ALA A 152 18.65 -11.03 -44.94
N LYS A 153 17.48 -10.39 -44.98
CA LYS A 153 16.18 -10.89 -44.47
C LYS A 153 15.76 -12.30 -44.95
N THR A 154 15.13 -13.06 -44.04
CA THR A 154 14.01 -13.97 -44.36
C THR A 154 12.85 -13.67 -43.40
N ALA A 155 11.65 -13.47 -43.92
CA ALA A 155 10.45 -13.33 -43.10
C ALA A 155 9.98 -14.71 -42.63
N VAL A 156 9.62 -14.84 -41.35
CA VAL A 156 8.94 -16.02 -40.81
C VAL A 156 7.68 -15.53 -40.10
N HIS A 157 6.57 -16.24 -40.31
CA HIS A 157 5.27 -15.88 -39.76
C HIS A 157 5.33 -15.72 -38.23
N GLU A 158 4.69 -14.66 -37.76
CA GLU A 158 4.43 -14.42 -36.35
C GLU A 158 3.48 -15.53 -35.84
N VAL A 159 4.07 -16.57 -35.25
CA VAL A 159 3.31 -17.61 -34.55
C VAL A 159 2.79 -16.99 -33.26
N LYS A 160 1.56 -16.49 -33.33
CA LYS A 160 0.78 -16.10 -32.16
C LYS A 160 0.83 -17.26 -31.15
N PRO A 161 1.42 -17.09 -29.96
CA PRO A 161 1.58 -18.21 -29.04
C PRO A 161 0.20 -18.67 -28.57
N GLU A 162 -0.12 -19.94 -28.79
CA GLU A 162 -1.25 -20.56 -28.12
C GLU A 162 -0.99 -20.51 -26.61
N LEU A 163 -1.75 -19.69 -25.91
CA LEU A 163 -1.74 -19.60 -24.45
C LEU A 163 -2.22 -20.94 -23.87
N LYS A 164 -1.27 -21.82 -23.58
CA LYS A 164 -1.52 -22.99 -22.74
C LYS A 164 -1.90 -22.49 -21.36
N PRO A 165 -2.97 -23.02 -20.72
CA PRO A 165 -3.28 -22.67 -19.34
C PRO A 165 -2.08 -23.04 -18.46
N PHE A 166 -1.48 -22.04 -17.83
CA PHE A 166 -0.30 -22.24 -16.99
C PHE A 166 -0.74 -22.93 -15.70
N ILE A 167 -0.20 -24.13 -15.44
CA ILE A 167 -0.46 -24.85 -14.19
C ILE A 167 0.48 -24.29 -13.13
N GLY A 168 0.00 -23.25 -12.44
CA GLY A 168 0.61 -22.59 -11.29
C GLY A 168 -0.45 -21.69 -10.64
N GLU A 169 -0.54 -21.68 -9.31
CA GLU A 169 -1.77 -21.25 -8.61
C GLU A 169 -1.93 -19.73 -8.40
N THR A 170 -0.98 -18.91 -8.87
CA THR A 170 -0.96 -17.47 -8.59
C THR A 170 -0.46 -16.64 -9.78
N VAL A 171 -1.13 -15.50 -10.06
CA VAL A 171 -0.56 -14.42 -10.89
C VAL A 171 0.18 -13.50 -9.95
N PHE A 172 1.49 -13.44 -10.12
CA PHE A 172 2.35 -12.59 -9.32
C PHE A 172 2.13 -11.13 -9.67
N LYS A 173 2.04 -10.29 -8.64
CA LYS A 173 2.01 -8.84 -8.79
C LYS A 173 3.33 -8.39 -9.39
N LYS A 174 3.25 -7.69 -10.51
CA LYS A 174 4.41 -7.22 -11.27
C LYS A 174 5.07 -6.08 -10.49
N GLN A 175 6.39 -6.04 -10.51
CA GLN A 175 7.10 -4.83 -10.13
C GLN A 175 6.95 -3.79 -11.25
N HIS A 176 6.20 -2.72 -10.97
CA HIS A 176 6.17 -1.52 -11.80
C HIS A 176 7.44 -0.68 -11.55
N THR A 177 8.05 -0.21 -12.63
CA THR A 177 9.36 0.48 -12.60
C THR A 177 9.32 1.89 -13.16
N ASP A 178 8.21 2.27 -13.79
CA ASP A 178 8.01 3.58 -14.41
C ASP A 178 7.05 4.40 -13.52
N GLY A 179 6.82 5.67 -13.86
CA GLY A 179 6.05 6.57 -13.01
C GLY A 179 6.84 7.11 -11.82
N THR A 180 6.17 7.44 -10.71
CA THR A 180 6.86 7.91 -9.50
C THR A 180 7.00 6.77 -8.48
N PRO A 181 7.94 6.84 -7.51
CA PRO A 181 8.05 5.83 -6.46
C PRO A 181 6.82 5.70 -5.54
N ARG A 182 5.89 6.66 -5.59
CA ARG A 182 4.63 6.66 -4.81
C ARG A 182 3.43 6.21 -5.63
N ASP A 183 3.50 6.37 -6.95
CA ASP A 183 2.48 5.96 -7.90
C ASP A 183 3.15 5.29 -9.11
N PRO A 184 3.72 4.09 -8.93
CA PRO A 184 4.48 3.42 -9.99
C PRO A 184 3.55 2.72 -10.98
N TYR A 185 3.92 2.67 -12.25
CA TYR A 185 3.12 2.03 -13.30
C TYR A 185 4.00 1.47 -14.43
N THR A 186 3.37 0.88 -15.44
CA THR A 186 4.01 0.45 -16.68
C THR A 186 3.65 1.39 -17.83
N LEU A 187 4.64 2.03 -18.45
CA LEU A 187 4.44 2.78 -19.68
C LEU A 187 4.38 1.84 -20.89
N MET A 188 3.33 1.99 -21.71
CA MET A 188 3.21 1.31 -22.99
C MET A 188 4.08 1.97 -24.07
N GLN A 189 4.22 1.30 -25.23
CA GLN A 189 4.86 1.88 -26.41
C GLN A 189 4.15 3.18 -26.81
N GLY A 190 4.80 4.32 -26.58
CA GLY A 190 4.21 5.65 -26.73
C GLY A 190 4.26 6.51 -25.46
N GLY A 191 4.63 5.94 -24.30
CA GLY A 191 4.78 6.69 -23.05
C GLY A 191 3.46 7.00 -22.34
N LEU A 192 2.47 6.12 -22.46
CA LEU A 192 1.17 6.20 -21.78
C LEU A 192 0.98 4.99 -20.85
N PRO A 193 0.46 5.15 -19.63
CA PRO A 193 -0.05 4.03 -18.84
C PRO A 193 -1.22 3.33 -19.57
N GLN A 194 -1.37 2.01 -19.38
CA GLN A 194 -2.41 1.23 -20.08
C GLN A 194 -3.83 1.68 -19.67
N GLY A 195 -4.62 2.13 -20.66
CA GLY A 195 -5.98 2.65 -20.44
C GLY A 195 -6.04 4.13 -20.05
N ALA A 196 -4.89 4.80 -19.88
CA ALA A 196 -4.82 6.21 -19.50
C ALA A 196 -4.85 7.19 -20.68
N LYS A 197 -5.12 8.44 -20.37
CA LYS A 197 -5.07 9.61 -21.26
C LYS A 197 -4.04 10.61 -20.73
N GLU A 198 -3.38 11.34 -21.62
CA GLU A 198 -2.43 12.41 -21.27
C GLU A 198 -3.15 13.75 -21.05
N GLY A 199 -2.65 14.53 -20.09
CA GLY A 199 -3.18 15.84 -19.69
C GLY A 199 -4.02 15.82 -18.41
N GLN A 200 -4.59 16.98 -18.06
CA GLN A 200 -5.38 17.16 -16.85
C GLN A 200 -6.73 16.42 -16.90
N MET A 201 -7.07 15.71 -15.81
CA MET A 201 -8.35 15.01 -15.69
C MET A 201 -9.55 15.97 -15.74
N PRO A 202 -10.54 15.74 -16.60
CA PRO A 202 -11.67 16.66 -16.77
C PRO A 202 -12.62 16.64 -15.55
N LYS A 203 -13.33 17.74 -15.34
CA LYS A 203 -14.18 17.94 -14.15
C LYS A 203 -15.32 16.92 -14.02
N HIS A 204 -15.81 16.35 -15.12
CA HIS A 204 -16.89 15.34 -15.09
C HIS A 204 -16.43 13.96 -14.63
N ALA A 205 -15.12 13.69 -14.68
CA ALA A 205 -14.52 12.44 -14.19
C ALA A 205 -14.15 12.54 -12.69
N LYS A 206 -14.30 13.70 -12.04
CA LYS A 206 -13.97 13.86 -10.63
C LYS A 206 -15.09 13.34 -9.73
N GLY A 207 -14.69 12.68 -8.66
CA GLY A 207 -15.57 12.11 -7.64
C GLY A 207 -16.53 13.10 -6.97
N LEU A 208 -17.60 12.55 -6.41
CA LEU A 208 -18.56 13.26 -5.57
C LEU A 208 -17.86 13.89 -4.36
N LYS A 209 -17.96 15.21 -4.22
CA LYS A 209 -17.38 15.97 -3.09
C LYS A 209 -18.11 15.77 -1.76
N SER A 210 -19.26 15.11 -1.78
CA SER A 210 -20.08 14.83 -0.61
C SER A 210 -21.14 13.79 -0.94
N PHE A 211 -21.29 12.79 -0.07
CA PHE A 211 -22.39 11.84 -0.16
C PHE A 211 -23.77 12.53 -0.11
N PRO A 212 -24.74 12.16 -1.00
CA PRO A 212 -26.08 12.76 -1.02
C PRO A 212 -26.79 12.65 0.33
N LYS A 213 -27.42 13.74 0.76
CA LYS A 213 -28.02 13.84 2.12
C LYS A 213 -29.28 12.98 2.24
N GLU A 214 -30.03 12.88 1.16
CA GLU A 214 -31.21 12.04 0.95
C GLU A 214 -30.93 10.54 1.14
N TYR A 215 -29.70 10.09 0.91
CA TYR A 215 -29.31 8.69 1.04
C TYR A 215 -28.72 8.33 2.40
N LYS A 216 -28.45 9.31 3.29
CA LYS A 216 -27.93 9.04 4.64
C LYS A 216 -28.82 8.13 5.51
N PRO A 217 -30.16 8.20 5.46
CA PRO A 217 -31.01 7.27 6.21
C PRO A 217 -30.81 5.80 5.81
N LEU A 218 -30.51 5.54 4.53
CA LEU A 218 -30.39 4.19 3.97
C LEU A 218 -29.23 3.38 4.58
N LEU A 219 -28.22 4.05 5.13
CA LEU A 219 -27.14 3.42 5.89
C LEU A 219 -27.68 2.69 7.14
N GLN A 220 -28.71 3.25 7.78
CA GLN A 220 -29.40 2.60 8.92
C GLN A 220 -30.40 1.53 8.46
N GLU A 221 -30.77 1.53 7.18
CA GLU A 221 -31.61 0.50 6.55
C GLU A 221 -30.77 -0.67 5.99
N GLY A 222 -29.46 -0.72 6.28
CA GLY A 222 -28.57 -1.80 5.88
C GLY A 222 -28.07 -1.70 4.43
N TYR A 223 -27.94 -0.50 3.87
CA TYR A 223 -27.03 -0.27 2.75
C TYR A 223 -25.58 -0.15 3.27
N PRO A 224 -24.57 -0.57 2.47
CA PRO A 224 -23.17 -0.51 2.89
C PRO A 224 -22.70 0.89 3.32
N ASP A 225 -21.80 0.97 4.30
CA ASP A 225 -21.19 2.24 4.70
C ASP A 225 -20.11 2.67 3.70
N VAL A 226 -20.48 3.66 2.86
CA VAL A 226 -19.57 4.37 1.94
C VAL A 226 -19.06 5.70 2.50
N VAL A 227 -19.50 6.09 3.71
CA VAL A 227 -19.27 7.44 4.25
C VAL A 227 -18.09 7.49 5.20
N SER A 228 -17.93 6.53 6.11
CA SER A 228 -16.86 6.55 7.13
C SER A 228 -15.45 6.60 6.54
N ARG A 229 -15.25 6.00 5.37
CA ARG A 229 -13.97 5.92 4.65
C ARG A 229 -13.86 6.84 3.43
N GLY A 230 -14.91 7.60 3.13
CA GLY A 230 -14.96 8.43 1.91
C GLY A 230 -15.12 7.64 0.61
N ASP A 231 -15.50 6.36 0.64
CA ASP A 231 -15.66 5.52 -0.55
C ASP A 231 -16.66 6.08 -1.58
N PHE A 232 -17.60 6.95 -1.17
CA PHE A 232 -18.46 7.71 -2.09
C PHE A 232 -17.68 8.61 -3.07
N GLU A 233 -16.43 8.98 -2.78
CA GLU A 233 -15.58 9.78 -3.66
C GLU A 233 -15.11 8.99 -4.90
N ASN A 234 -15.16 7.65 -4.86
CA ASN A 234 -14.85 6.80 -6.02
C ASN A 234 -15.99 6.75 -7.05
N PHE A 235 -17.04 7.56 -6.87
CA PHE A 235 -18.22 7.65 -7.73
C PHE A 235 -18.36 9.07 -8.30
N SER A 236 -18.70 9.18 -9.59
CA SER A 236 -19.08 10.44 -10.26
C SER A 236 -20.57 10.77 -10.04
N ASP A 237 -21.41 9.73 -10.04
CA ASP A 237 -22.79 9.69 -9.60
C ASP A 237 -22.99 8.43 -8.75
N ILE A 238 -23.95 8.43 -7.81
CA ILE A 238 -24.21 7.30 -6.91
C ILE A 238 -25.73 7.19 -6.66
N GLU A 239 -26.27 5.98 -6.71
CA GLU A 239 -27.66 5.66 -6.38
C GLU A 239 -27.75 4.39 -5.50
N PRO A 240 -28.75 4.29 -4.59
CA PRO A 240 -29.02 3.06 -3.87
C PRO A 240 -29.64 2.01 -4.80
N LYS A 241 -29.12 0.79 -4.77
CA LYS A 241 -29.64 -0.34 -5.55
C LYS A 241 -29.85 -1.57 -4.67
N ASN A 242 -30.97 -2.27 -4.88
CA ASN A 242 -31.10 -3.66 -4.43
C ASN A 242 -31.00 -4.57 -5.66
N LEU A 243 -29.99 -5.43 -5.70
CA LEU A 243 -29.82 -6.43 -6.74
C LEU A 243 -30.77 -7.60 -6.47
N PRO A 244 -31.57 -8.05 -7.46
CA PRO A 244 -32.49 -9.17 -7.26
C PRO A 244 -31.73 -10.51 -7.14
N PRO A 245 -32.34 -11.53 -6.49
CA PRO A 245 -31.81 -12.88 -6.44
C PRO A 245 -31.42 -13.44 -7.81
N GLY A 246 -30.33 -14.21 -7.86
CA GLY A 246 -29.78 -14.78 -9.09
C GLY A 246 -28.98 -13.80 -9.96
N THR A 247 -28.91 -12.50 -9.61
CA THR A 247 -28.03 -11.54 -10.30
C THR A 247 -26.58 -11.97 -10.17
N LYS A 248 -25.84 -11.97 -11.28
CA LYS A 248 -24.38 -12.16 -11.27
C LYS A 248 -23.66 -10.83 -11.19
N ILE A 249 -22.60 -10.79 -10.39
CA ILE A 249 -21.66 -9.67 -10.31
C ILE A 249 -20.23 -10.21 -10.30
N TYR A 250 -19.30 -9.39 -10.76
CA TYR A 250 -17.92 -9.76 -11.06
C TYR A 250 -16.93 -8.78 -10.44
N ARG A 251 -15.74 -9.27 -10.09
CA ARG A 251 -14.65 -8.42 -9.60
C ARG A 251 -13.32 -8.95 -10.10
N ILE A 252 -12.50 -8.07 -10.67
CA ILE A 252 -11.16 -8.41 -11.18
C ILE A 252 -10.19 -8.45 -10.00
N VAL A 253 -9.34 -9.47 -9.94
CA VAL A 253 -8.44 -9.74 -8.81
C VAL A 253 -7.06 -10.22 -9.26
N ASP A 254 -6.07 -9.96 -8.41
CA ASP A 254 -4.70 -10.47 -8.45
C ASP A 254 -4.28 -10.97 -7.05
N GLU A 255 -3.00 -11.30 -6.84
CA GLU A 255 -2.49 -11.68 -5.51
C GLU A 255 -2.36 -10.51 -4.50
N GLY A 256 -2.43 -9.26 -4.97
CA GLY A 256 -2.38 -8.06 -4.14
C GLY A 256 -3.74 -7.62 -3.60
N CYS A 257 -4.83 -8.15 -4.18
CA CYS A 257 -6.20 -7.80 -3.83
C CYS A 257 -6.62 -8.24 -2.42
N SER A 258 -7.68 -7.58 -1.91
CA SER A 258 -8.33 -7.93 -0.64
C SER A 258 -8.61 -9.43 -0.53
N GLU A 259 -9.10 -10.05 -1.61
CA GLU A 259 -9.47 -11.46 -1.66
C GLU A 259 -8.28 -12.39 -1.36
N ALA A 260 -7.08 -12.05 -1.83
CA ALA A 260 -5.85 -12.78 -1.53
C ALA A 260 -5.38 -12.58 -0.08
N LYS A 261 -5.78 -11.47 0.56
CA LYS A 261 -5.59 -11.18 1.99
C LYS A 261 -6.71 -11.75 2.87
N GLY A 262 -7.66 -12.50 2.28
CA GLY A 262 -8.78 -13.13 2.99
C GLY A 262 -9.94 -12.18 3.33
N VAL A 263 -9.99 -11.00 2.70
CA VAL A 263 -11.02 -9.96 2.90
C VAL A 263 -11.80 -9.77 1.60
N SER A 264 -13.13 -9.68 1.62
CA SER A 264 -13.85 -9.33 0.38
C SER A 264 -13.80 -7.83 0.12
N GLY A 265 -13.38 -7.45 -1.08
CA GLY A 265 -13.29 -6.07 -1.52
C GLY A 265 -14.63 -5.54 -2.05
N CYS A 266 -14.80 -4.22 -1.93
CA CYS A 266 -16.10 -3.58 -2.12
C CYS A 266 -16.50 -3.28 -3.56
N TYR A 267 -15.54 -3.18 -4.49
CA TYR A 267 -15.80 -2.71 -5.85
C TYR A 267 -16.06 -3.87 -6.81
N TRP A 268 -17.28 -3.92 -7.37
CA TRP A 268 -17.78 -4.96 -8.27
C TRP A 268 -18.38 -4.36 -9.55
N ALA A 269 -18.55 -5.18 -10.58
CA ALA A 269 -19.17 -4.86 -11.85
C ALA A 269 -20.34 -5.81 -12.15
N GLN A 270 -21.34 -5.36 -12.91
CA GLN A 270 -22.44 -6.23 -13.35
C GLN A 270 -22.05 -7.13 -14.54
N GLU A 271 -21.07 -6.69 -15.34
CA GLU A 271 -20.53 -7.43 -16.47
C GLU A 271 -19.00 -7.57 -16.35
N LEU A 272 -18.41 -8.59 -16.96
CA LEU A 272 -16.96 -8.68 -17.07
C LEU A 272 -16.45 -7.64 -18.08
N PRO A 273 -15.45 -6.82 -17.73
CA PRO A 273 -14.79 -5.93 -18.69
C PRO A 273 -14.23 -6.71 -19.88
N LYS A 274 -14.22 -6.06 -21.06
CA LYS A 274 -13.88 -6.70 -22.35
C LYS A 274 -12.38 -7.00 -22.51
N GLY A 275 -11.52 -6.42 -21.68
CA GLY A 275 -10.06 -6.54 -21.72
C GLY A 275 -9.40 -5.67 -20.65
N LYS A 276 -8.08 -5.82 -20.49
CA LYS A 276 -7.28 -5.09 -19.48
C LYS A 276 -7.34 -3.59 -19.70
N ALA A 277 -7.19 -3.12 -20.94
CA ALA A 277 -7.21 -1.68 -21.25
C ALA A 277 -8.57 -1.02 -20.93
N ALA A 278 -9.68 -1.69 -21.26
CA ALA A 278 -11.04 -1.21 -20.94
C ALA A 278 -11.28 -1.19 -19.42
N TRP A 279 -10.89 -2.26 -18.72
CA TRP A 279 -11.01 -2.29 -17.25
C TRP A 279 -10.24 -1.15 -16.58
N ARG A 280 -8.99 -0.88 -17.00
CA ARG A 280 -8.21 0.24 -16.43
C ARG A 280 -8.81 1.59 -16.77
N GLY A 281 -9.16 1.83 -18.03
CA GLY A 281 -9.70 3.12 -18.48
C GLY A 281 -11.07 3.42 -17.87
N ASP A 282 -11.99 2.46 -17.94
CA ASP A 282 -13.42 2.66 -17.73
C ASP A 282 -13.84 2.45 -16.24
N TYR A 283 -13.10 1.61 -15.49
CA TYR A 283 -13.24 1.44 -14.03
C TYR A 283 -12.09 2.10 -13.24
N ALA A 284 -11.26 2.93 -13.90
CA ALA A 284 -10.19 3.71 -13.29
C ALA A 284 -9.21 2.95 -12.35
N VAL A 285 -8.93 1.67 -12.63
CA VAL A 285 -8.03 0.86 -11.77
C VAL A 285 -6.57 0.95 -12.22
N LYS A 286 -5.74 1.60 -11.40
CA LYS A 286 -4.28 1.64 -11.60
C LYS A 286 -3.64 0.25 -11.53
N ASP A 287 -2.54 0.06 -12.24
CA ASP A 287 -1.77 -1.19 -12.23
C ASP A 287 -1.05 -1.42 -10.90
N SER A 288 -0.48 -0.37 -10.28
CA SER A 288 0.01 -0.43 -8.89
C SER A 288 -0.99 -0.97 -7.87
N TRP A 289 -2.29 -0.88 -8.14
CA TRP A 289 -3.33 -1.37 -7.24
C TRP A 289 -3.66 -2.83 -7.48
N ASN A 290 -3.83 -3.22 -8.77
CA ASN A 290 -4.20 -4.57 -9.18
C ASN A 290 -3.70 -4.86 -10.60
N ASP A 291 -2.87 -5.90 -10.76
CA ASP A 291 -2.25 -6.32 -12.03
C ASP A 291 -3.16 -7.20 -12.92
N ASN A 292 -4.28 -7.65 -12.38
CA ASN A 292 -5.28 -8.59 -12.91
C ASN A 292 -4.79 -10.02 -13.19
N GLY A 293 -5.28 -10.65 -14.27
CA GLY A 293 -5.14 -12.08 -14.58
C GLY A 293 -6.36 -12.93 -14.20
N TYR A 294 -7.09 -12.57 -13.12
CA TYR A 294 -8.28 -13.31 -12.69
C TYR A 294 -9.50 -12.43 -12.43
N TYR A 295 -10.66 -13.08 -12.32
CA TYR A 295 -11.88 -12.53 -11.76
C TYR A 295 -12.51 -13.50 -10.76
N VAL A 296 -13.31 -12.97 -9.84
CA VAL A 296 -14.28 -13.73 -9.04
C VAL A 296 -15.70 -13.37 -9.50
N GLU A 297 -16.65 -14.30 -9.37
CA GLU A 297 -18.07 -14.06 -9.66
C GLU A 297 -18.94 -14.44 -8.46
N HIS A 298 -19.80 -13.53 -8.03
CA HIS A 298 -20.82 -13.79 -7.01
C HIS A 298 -22.20 -13.89 -7.68
N THR A 299 -23.06 -14.75 -7.16
CA THR A 299 -24.48 -14.82 -7.53
C THR A 299 -25.30 -14.43 -6.30
N VAL A 300 -26.08 -13.35 -6.42
CA VAL A 300 -26.88 -12.77 -5.34
C VAL A 300 -27.90 -13.80 -4.83
N GLY A 301 -27.96 -13.97 -3.50
CA GLY A 301 -28.85 -14.91 -2.83
C GLY A 301 -30.32 -14.46 -2.77
N ASP A 302 -31.16 -15.29 -2.15
CA ASP A 302 -32.63 -15.16 -2.17
C ASP A 302 -33.18 -13.88 -1.49
N GLU A 303 -32.41 -13.26 -0.59
CA GLU A 303 -32.75 -12.00 0.08
C GLU A 303 -32.44 -10.75 -0.79
N GLY A 304 -31.80 -10.92 -1.94
CA GLY A 304 -31.20 -9.83 -2.72
C GLY A 304 -29.86 -9.34 -2.14
N LEU A 305 -29.35 -8.24 -2.66
CA LEU A 305 -28.14 -7.58 -2.14
C LEU A 305 -28.25 -6.06 -2.29
N LYS A 306 -28.20 -5.35 -1.15
CA LYS A 306 -28.15 -3.89 -1.12
C LYS A 306 -26.74 -3.42 -1.44
N VAL A 307 -26.63 -2.56 -2.44
CA VAL A 307 -25.36 -2.01 -2.94
C VAL A 307 -25.55 -0.54 -3.27
N TRP A 308 -24.45 0.19 -3.38
CA TRP A 308 -24.46 1.45 -4.13
C TRP A 308 -24.08 1.17 -5.58
N GLN A 309 -24.74 1.82 -6.53
CA GLN A 309 -24.44 1.71 -7.95
C GLN A 309 -24.14 3.12 -8.49
N GLY A 310 -23.22 3.23 -9.45
CA GLY A 310 -22.97 4.51 -10.10
C GLY A 310 -21.72 4.48 -10.96
N LYS A 311 -21.44 5.57 -11.65
CA LYS A 311 -20.27 5.67 -12.52
C LYS A 311 -19.00 5.82 -11.71
N THR A 312 -17.99 5.03 -12.04
CA THR A 312 -16.65 5.13 -11.47
C THR A 312 -16.07 6.53 -11.67
N ALA A 313 -15.51 7.13 -10.61
CA ALA A 313 -14.71 8.34 -10.74
C ALA A 313 -13.33 8.02 -11.35
N GLY A 314 -12.82 8.93 -12.16
CA GLY A 314 -11.48 8.85 -12.72
C GLY A 314 -10.38 9.00 -11.67
N GLN A 315 -9.18 8.56 -12.04
CA GLN A 315 -8.00 8.57 -11.17
C GLN A 315 -6.84 9.31 -11.85
N GLU A 316 -6.31 10.33 -11.17
CA GLU A 316 -5.11 11.07 -11.59
C GLU A 316 -3.85 10.26 -11.21
N TYR A 317 -2.88 10.22 -12.11
CA TYR A 317 -1.53 9.74 -11.80
C TYR A 317 -0.65 10.89 -11.27
N GLU A 318 0.36 10.58 -10.46
CA GLU A 318 1.41 11.56 -10.16
C GLU A 318 2.18 11.96 -11.44
N VAL A 319 2.57 13.25 -11.52
CA VAL A 319 3.28 13.81 -12.67
C VAL A 319 4.63 13.13 -12.87
N HIS A 320 4.90 12.68 -14.10
CA HIS A 320 6.10 11.96 -14.48
C HIS A 320 6.64 12.53 -15.79
N ASP A 321 7.94 12.83 -15.86
CA ASP A 321 8.60 13.46 -17.02
C ASP A 321 7.82 14.67 -17.60
N GLU A 322 7.38 15.57 -16.70
CA GLU A 322 6.57 16.77 -17.00
C GLU A 322 5.17 16.48 -17.60
N LYS A 323 4.72 15.22 -17.61
CA LYS A 323 3.42 14.79 -18.12
C LYS A 323 2.43 14.46 -16.99
N GLU A 324 1.18 14.86 -17.22
CA GLU A 324 0.02 14.43 -16.45
C GLU A 324 -0.64 13.25 -17.17
N PHE A 325 -1.11 12.25 -16.41
CA PHE A 325 -1.93 11.16 -16.94
C PHE A 325 -3.14 10.93 -16.04
N TYR A 326 -4.23 10.40 -16.61
CA TYR A 326 -5.40 9.97 -15.84
C TYR A 326 -6.12 8.78 -16.48
N LEU A 327 -6.77 7.98 -15.64
CA LEU A 327 -7.82 7.04 -16.06
C LEU A 327 -9.15 7.78 -15.94
N GLU A 328 -10.00 7.77 -16.98
CA GLU A 328 -11.21 8.61 -16.98
C GLU A 328 -12.35 8.05 -16.12
N GLY A 329 -12.42 6.73 -15.93
CA GLY A 329 -13.55 6.09 -15.30
C GLY A 329 -14.80 6.17 -16.17
N GLY A 330 -15.97 6.28 -15.53
CA GLY A 330 -17.25 6.50 -16.20
C GLY A 330 -18.10 5.25 -16.43
N GLU A 331 -17.57 4.03 -16.28
CA GLU A 331 -18.38 2.80 -16.34
C GLU A 331 -19.12 2.56 -15.02
N THR A 332 -20.23 1.83 -15.10
CA THR A 332 -21.08 1.52 -13.94
C THR A 332 -20.40 0.49 -13.03
N GLN A 333 -20.04 0.90 -11.82
CA GLN A 333 -19.56 0.04 -10.75
C GLN A 333 -20.60 -0.11 -9.63
N LEU A 334 -20.36 -1.10 -8.78
CA LEU A 334 -21.11 -1.40 -7.58
C LEU A 334 -20.18 -1.30 -6.36
N TYR A 335 -20.70 -0.76 -5.24
CA TYR A 335 -20.09 -0.89 -3.92
C TYR A 335 -20.91 -1.86 -3.05
N VAL A 336 -20.27 -2.94 -2.65
CA VAL A 336 -20.74 -3.96 -1.70
C VAL A 336 -20.00 -3.75 -0.36
N GLY A 337 -20.62 -4.03 0.78
CA GLY A 337 -19.93 -3.88 2.07
C GLY A 337 -18.74 -4.81 2.24
N TYR A 338 -17.72 -4.35 2.97
CA TYR A 338 -16.55 -5.16 3.29
C TYR A 338 -16.95 -6.48 3.94
N ASN A 339 -16.46 -7.59 3.40
CA ASN A 339 -16.74 -8.96 3.88
C ASN A 339 -18.22 -9.44 3.79
N GLU A 340 -19.11 -8.73 3.09
CA GLU A 340 -20.49 -9.22 2.86
C GLU A 340 -20.52 -10.43 1.91
N ILE A 341 -19.63 -10.46 0.92
CA ILE A 341 -19.43 -11.60 0.02
C ILE A 341 -18.31 -12.48 0.60
N PRO A 342 -18.45 -13.82 0.67
CA PRO A 342 -17.38 -14.69 1.14
C PRO A 342 -16.20 -14.70 0.17
N ASN A 343 -15.00 -15.09 0.62
CA ASN A 343 -13.85 -15.26 -0.29
C ASN A 343 -14.17 -16.33 -1.36
N LEU A 344 -13.99 -15.97 -2.62
CA LEU A 344 -14.36 -16.79 -3.78
C LEU A 344 -13.12 -17.33 -4.50
N LYS A 345 -13.26 -18.47 -5.18
CA LYS A 345 -12.19 -19.03 -6.00
C LYS A 345 -12.02 -18.21 -7.30
N PRO A 346 -10.84 -17.65 -7.59
CA PRO A 346 -10.61 -16.91 -8.83
C PRO A 346 -10.68 -17.78 -10.09
N LYS A 347 -11.04 -17.16 -11.22
CA LYS A 347 -11.13 -17.73 -12.57
C LYS A 347 -10.33 -16.86 -13.53
N LEU A 348 -9.64 -17.46 -14.51
CA LEU A 348 -8.84 -16.70 -15.49
C LEU A 348 -9.74 -15.79 -16.34
N THR A 349 -9.32 -14.54 -16.55
CA THR A 349 -10.04 -13.61 -17.46
C THR A 349 -9.96 -14.04 -18.92
N ASN A 350 -8.86 -14.72 -19.30
CA ASN A 350 -8.50 -15.06 -20.69
C ASN A 350 -8.42 -13.85 -21.62
N TRP A 351 -8.20 -12.65 -21.07
CA TRP A 351 -7.97 -11.45 -21.87
C TRP A 351 -6.66 -11.59 -22.66
N ALA A 352 -6.72 -11.30 -23.96
CA ALA A 352 -5.55 -11.38 -24.83
C ALA A 352 -4.53 -10.23 -24.60
N ASP A 353 -4.92 -9.22 -23.81
CA ASP A 353 -4.11 -8.09 -23.37
C ASP A 353 -3.78 -8.12 -21.86
N ALA A 354 -3.91 -9.29 -21.20
CA ALA A 354 -3.56 -9.52 -19.80
C ALA A 354 -2.03 -9.49 -19.55
#